data_AF-E9H7U3-F1
#
_entry.id   AF-E9H7U3-F1
#
_cell.length_a   1.000
_cell.length_b   1.000
_cell.length_c   1.000
_cell.angle_alpha   90.00
_cell.angle_beta   90.00
_cell.angle_gamma   90.00
#
_symmetry.space_group_name_H-M   'P 1'
#
loop_
_entity.id
_entity.type
_entity.pdbx_description
1 polymer ?
#
loop_
_entity_poly.entity_id
_entity_poly.type
_entity_poly.pdbx_seq_one_letter_code
_entity_poly.pdbx_strand_id
1 'polypeptide(L)'
;MTSAQTTEESDQGNSSDALVQKREDWLSQKKDELEDVIQQLEEVIRIKEFAIDRLTKELGDVRDQSALLEGQRTRSLDQKEDRIEELEEALRESVRITADREVALDAETQQRTILDQKVGRLEQRLQSMHNAKSLKCRQCRPNRLRLQELQSRLSQLLSERRGHLHELFDMKQEALEAAISERDAQLGLLEVSGIKTARAAERADDLRADRKRLMQMMKQQNEKRVKLLLEYEDENLAVIDGDDFHAGDSTEDSDDPVCK
;
A
#
# COMPACT_ATOMS: atom_id res chain seq x y z
N MET A 1 171.63 -53.34 26.43
CA MET A 1 171.98 -52.18 27.26
C MET A 1 170.83 -51.20 27.12
N THR A 2 169.86 -51.18 28.06
CA THR A 2 169.78 -50.20 29.19
C THR A 2 169.79 -48.76 28.68
N SER A 3 168.91 -47.82 29.01
CA SER A 3 167.83 -47.64 30.00
C SER A 3 167.16 -46.29 29.62
N ALA A 4 165.83 -46.14 29.64
CA ALA A 4 165.00 -45.58 30.72
C ALA A 4 164.69 -44.07 30.63
N GLN A 5 163.56 -43.72 31.27
CA GLN A 5 163.08 -42.44 31.79
C GLN A 5 162.07 -41.64 30.94
N THR A 6 160.75 -41.71 31.24
CA THR A 6 159.94 -41.05 32.32
C THR A 6 159.49 -39.64 31.88
N THR A 7 158.32 -39.07 32.16
CA THR A 7 157.20 -39.30 33.11
C THR A 7 156.10 -38.25 32.80
N GLU A 8 154.84 -38.67 32.94
CA GLU A 8 153.70 -38.03 33.64
C GLU A 8 153.19 -36.60 33.35
N GLU A 9 151.86 -36.53 33.14
CA GLU A 9 150.79 -35.61 33.60
C GLU A 9 149.69 -35.57 32.50
N SER A 10 148.38 -35.67 32.71
CA SER A 10 147.53 -35.26 33.83
C SER A 10 146.24 -36.10 33.92
N ASP A 11 145.90 -36.54 35.14
CA ASP A 11 144.73 -37.36 35.49
C ASP A 11 143.64 -36.50 36.19
N GLN A 12 143.19 -35.42 35.51
CA GLN A 12 142.13 -34.51 36.01
C GLN A 12 140.86 -34.49 35.13
N GLY A 13 140.86 -35.15 33.97
CA GLY A 13 139.69 -35.19 33.05
C GLY A 13 138.53 -36.06 33.54
N ASN A 14 138.81 -37.12 34.32
CA ASN A 14 137.82 -38.15 34.63
C ASN A 14 136.72 -37.74 35.64
N SER A 15 136.94 -36.71 36.48
CA SER A 15 135.93 -36.27 37.46
C SER A 15 135.02 -35.15 36.93
N SER A 16 135.53 -34.33 36.01
CA SER A 16 134.73 -33.30 35.33
C SER A 16 133.80 -33.93 34.31
N ASP A 17 134.30 -34.90 33.53
CA ASP A 17 133.49 -35.61 32.53
C ASP A 17 132.33 -36.40 33.16
N ALA A 18 132.50 -36.98 34.35
CA ALA A 18 131.42 -37.67 35.06
C ALA A 18 130.32 -36.72 35.57
N LEU A 19 130.68 -35.48 35.97
CA LEU A 19 129.72 -34.45 36.38
C LEU A 19 129.00 -33.84 35.17
N VAL A 20 129.71 -33.69 34.04
CA VAL A 20 129.13 -33.28 32.75
C VAL A 20 128.15 -34.33 32.25
N GLN A 21 128.53 -35.62 32.24
CA GLN A 21 127.64 -36.72 31.86
C GLN A 21 126.39 -36.78 32.73
N LYS A 22 126.51 -36.66 34.05
CA LYS A 22 125.37 -36.66 34.97
C LYS A 22 124.42 -35.48 34.76
N ARG A 23 124.97 -34.34 34.33
CA ARG A 23 124.20 -33.14 33.99
C ARG A 23 123.56 -33.26 32.61
N GLU A 24 124.23 -33.89 31.65
CA GLU A 24 123.68 -34.23 30.33
C GLU A 24 122.56 -35.27 30.43
N ASP A 25 122.72 -36.30 31.24
CA ASP A 25 121.67 -37.31 31.52
C ASP A 25 120.46 -36.67 32.21
N TRP A 26 120.69 -35.75 33.18
CA TRP A 26 119.62 -34.98 33.82
C TRP A 26 118.91 -34.04 32.85
N LEU A 27 119.67 -33.38 31.96
CA LEU A 27 119.11 -32.52 30.91
C LEU A 27 118.33 -33.34 29.87
N SER A 28 118.80 -34.54 29.50
CA SER A 28 118.09 -35.45 28.61
C SER A 28 116.79 -35.94 29.25
N GLN A 29 116.84 -36.36 30.52
CA GLN A 29 115.65 -36.76 31.27
C GLN A 29 114.64 -35.61 31.37
N LYS A 30 115.10 -34.38 31.65
CA LYS A 30 114.22 -33.20 31.68
C LYS A 30 113.67 -32.83 30.31
N LYS A 31 114.42 -33.07 29.24
CA LYS A 31 113.99 -32.87 27.86
C LYS A 31 112.91 -33.88 27.49
N ASP A 32 113.09 -35.16 27.80
CA ASP A 32 112.10 -36.22 27.54
C ASP A 32 110.81 -35.97 28.35
N GLU A 33 110.92 -35.57 29.62
CA GLU A 33 109.76 -35.13 30.42
C GLU A 33 109.04 -33.93 29.78
N LEU A 34 109.78 -32.97 29.20
CA LEU A 34 109.20 -31.83 28.48
C LEU A 34 108.51 -32.28 27.19
N GLU A 35 109.11 -33.20 26.44
CA GLU A 35 108.54 -33.77 25.20
C GLU A 35 107.24 -34.52 25.49
N ASP A 36 107.16 -35.30 26.57
CA ASP A 36 105.92 -35.96 27.01
C ASP A 36 104.82 -34.95 27.36
N VAL A 37 105.17 -33.87 28.08
CA VAL A 37 104.22 -32.80 28.41
C VAL A 37 103.74 -32.08 27.14
N ILE A 38 104.64 -31.80 26.19
CA ILE A 38 104.28 -31.18 24.91
C ILE A 38 103.31 -32.08 24.13
N GLN A 39 103.60 -33.38 24.02
CA GLN A 39 102.71 -34.34 23.36
C GLN A 39 101.32 -34.40 24.02
N GLN A 40 101.26 -34.39 25.36
CA GLN A 40 100.00 -34.34 26.09
C GLN A 40 99.23 -33.04 25.82
N LEU A 41 99.91 -31.89 25.78
CA LEU A 41 99.29 -30.60 25.47
C LEU A 41 98.77 -30.56 24.04
N GLU A 42 99.52 -31.08 23.07
CA GLU A 42 99.09 -31.18 21.67
C GLU A 42 97.85 -32.05 21.49
N GLU A 43 97.78 -33.18 22.21
CA GLU A 43 96.59 -34.04 22.20
C GLU A 43 95.37 -33.34 22.82
N VAL A 44 95.56 -32.63 23.95
CA VAL A 44 94.49 -31.83 24.56
C VAL A 44 94.02 -30.70 23.64
N ILE A 45 94.94 -30.04 22.93
CA ILE A 45 94.61 -29.01 21.94
C ILE A 45 93.78 -29.64 20.81
N ARG A 46 94.24 -30.76 20.23
CA ARG A 46 93.49 -31.48 19.18
C ARG A 46 92.07 -31.85 19.63
N ILE A 47 91.91 -32.38 20.84
CA ILE A 47 90.58 -32.73 21.39
C ILE A 47 89.71 -31.48 21.55
N LYS A 48 90.27 -30.37 22.04
CA LYS A 48 89.53 -29.11 22.23
C LYS A 48 89.14 -28.45 20.92
N GLU A 49 90.02 -28.46 19.92
CA GLU A 49 89.73 -27.95 18.57
C GLU A 49 88.56 -28.75 17.96
N PHE A 50 88.60 -30.08 18.04
CA PHE A 50 87.47 -30.91 17.60
C PHE A 50 86.17 -30.60 18.35
N ALA A 51 86.22 -30.37 19.66
CA ALA A 51 85.06 -29.99 20.45
C ALA A 51 84.51 -28.60 20.06
N ILE A 52 85.38 -27.63 19.80
CA ILE A 52 85.01 -26.28 19.33
C ILE A 52 84.33 -26.37 17.97
N ASP A 53 84.88 -27.11 17.01
CA ASP A 53 84.29 -27.27 15.68
C ASP A 53 82.90 -27.90 15.77
N ARG A 54 82.74 -28.93 16.62
CA ARG A 54 81.45 -29.58 16.85
C ARG A 54 80.43 -28.60 17.42
N LEU A 55 80.79 -27.87 18.48
CA LEU A 55 79.90 -26.89 19.12
C LEU A 55 79.55 -25.74 18.18
N THR A 56 80.50 -25.28 17.36
CA THR A 56 80.28 -24.21 16.38
C THR A 56 79.27 -24.64 15.33
N LYS A 57 79.35 -25.89 14.87
CA LYS A 57 78.36 -26.47 13.96
C LYS A 57 76.99 -26.61 14.61
N GLU A 58 76.91 -27.16 15.82
CA GLU A 58 75.66 -27.29 16.58
C GLU A 58 74.98 -25.92 16.81
N LEU A 59 75.74 -24.86 17.13
CA LEU A 59 75.22 -23.49 17.25
C LEU A 59 74.73 -22.93 15.90
N GLY A 60 75.41 -23.24 14.80
CA GLY A 60 74.98 -22.89 13.45
C GLY A 60 73.64 -23.53 13.09
N ASP A 61 73.52 -24.84 13.30
CA ASP A 61 72.29 -25.60 13.03
C ASP A 61 71.11 -25.07 13.87
N VAL A 62 71.33 -24.77 15.16
CA VAL A 62 70.31 -24.18 16.04
C VAL A 62 69.90 -22.78 15.56
N ARG A 63 70.86 -21.95 15.13
CA ARG A 63 70.58 -20.60 14.61
C ARG A 63 69.72 -20.66 13.34
N ASP A 64 70.08 -21.55 12.41
CA ASP A 64 69.34 -21.71 11.16
C ASP A 64 67.93 -22.26 11.41
N GLN A 65 67.79 -23.19 12.36
CA GLN A 65 66.49 -23.71 12.79
C GLN A 65 65.62 -22.62 13.46
N SER A 66 66.22 -21.76 14.27
CA SER A 66 65.54 -20.60 14.88
C SER A 66 65.06 -19.62 13.79
N ALA A 67 65.92 -19.28 12.83
CA ALA A 67 65.58 -18.39 11.73
C ALA A 67 64.44 -18.95 10.86
N LEU A 68 64.43 -20.26 10.60
CA LEU A 68 63.36 -20.95 9.90
C LEU A 68 62.02 -20.87 10.65
N LEU A 69 62.03 -21.13 11.97
CA LEU A 69 60.84 -21.07 12.81
C LEU A 69 60.29 -19.64 12.93
N GLU A 70 61.17 -18.64 13.07
CA GLU A 70 60.79 -17.22 13.05
C GLU A 70 60.16 -16.85 11.71
N GLY A 71 60.77 -17.24 10.59
CA GLY A 71 60.21 -16.99 9.26
C GLY A 71 58.90 -17.72 8.97
N GLN A 72 58.63 -18.86 9.62
CA GLN A 72 57.30 -19.50 9.57
C GLN A 72 56.28 -18.77 10.43
N ARG A 73 56.68 -18.30 11.62
CA ARG A 73 55.80 -17.51 12.49
C ARG A 73 55.40 -16.20 11.85
N THR A 74 56.33 -15.45 11.26
CA THR A 74 56.02 -14.19 10.56
C THR A 74 55.03 -14.42 9.43
N ARG A 75 55.29 -15.38 8.55
CA ARG A 75 54.36 -15.76 7.49
C ARG A 75 52.96 -16.15 8.00
N SER A 76 52.90 -16.85 9.14
CA SER A 76 51.61 -17.19 9.76
C SER A 76 50.92 -15.98 10.39
N LEU A 77 51.66 -14.97 10.86
CA LEU A 77 51.09 -13.73 11.39
C LEU A 77 50.55 -12.89 10.24
N ASP A 78 51.32 -12.70 9.17
CA ASP A 78 50.90 -11.96 7.98
C ASP A 78 49.60 -12.54 7.40
N GLN A 79 49.50 -13.86 7.24
CA GLN A 79 48.28 -14.52 6.77
C GLN A 79 47.07 -14.31 7.71
N LYS A 80 47.31 -14.20 9.01
CA LYS A 80 46.25 -13.94 9.98
C LYS A 80 45.84 -12.47 9.96
N GLU A 81 46.78 -11.55 9.76
CA GLU A 81 46.51 -10.12 9.61
C GLU A 81 45.67 -9.86 8.35
N ASP A 82 46.06 -10.43 7.19
CA ASP A 82 45.28 -10.35 5.95
C ASP A 82 43.86 -10.88 6.16
N ARG A 83 43.73 -12.02 6.86
CA ARG A 83 42.43 -12.63 7.14
C ARG A 83 41.58 -11.78 8.09
N ILE A 84 42.20 -11.10 9.05
CA ILE A 84 41.50 -10.18 9.95
C ILE A 84 41.00 -8.98 9.16
N GLU A 85 41.82 -8.40 8.29
CA GLU A 85 41.44 -7.25 7.46
C GLU A 85 40.24 -7.58 6.56
N GLU A 86 40.25 -8.74 5.88
CA GLU A 86 39.10 -9.22 5.08
C GLU A 86 37.81 -9.33 5.91
N LEU A 87 37.91 -9.88 7.13
CA LEU A 87 36.76 -10.05 8.02
C LEU A 87 36.25 -8.70 8.55
N GLU A 88 37.14 -7.77 8.85
CA GLU A 88 36.78 -6.41 9.25
C GLU A 88 36.08 -5.66 8.11
N GLU A 89 36.56 -5.80 6.88
CA GLU A 89 35.92 -5.18 5.71
C GLU A 89 34.54 -5.78 5.47
N ALA A 90 34.41 -7.11 5.51
CA ALA A 90 33.12 -7.80 5.40
C ALA A 90 32.14 -7.39 6.53
N LEU A 91 32.64 -7.19 7.74
CA LEU A 91 31.83 -6.74 8.87
C LEU A 91 31.37 -5.29 8.68
N ARG A 92 32.25 -4.39 8.24
CA ARG A 92 31.89 -3.00 7.93
C ARG A 92 30.81 -2.93 6.87
N GLU A 93 30.92 -3.76 5.83
CA GLU A 93 29.92 -3.83 4.77
C GLU A 93 28.59 -4.42 5.27
N SER A 94 28.63 -5.49 6.06
CA SER A 94 27.44 -6.07 6.69
C SER A 94 26.68 -5.06 7.57
N VAL A 95 27.40 -4.26 8.34
CA VAL A 95 26.83 -3.19 9.17
C VAL A 95 26.19 -2.10 8.31
N ARG A 96 26.85 -1.66 7.23
CA ARG A 96 26.29 -0.67 6.29
C ARG A 96 25.01 -1.18 5.63
N ILE A 97 25.03 -2.40 5.10
CA ILE A 97 23.85 -3.03 4.48
C ILE A 97 22.68 -3.11 5.47
N THR A 98 22.97 -3.45 6.74
CA THR A 98 21.94 -3.52 7.77
C THR A 98 21.35 -2.15 8.07
N ALA A 99 22.18 -1.11 8.21
CA ALA A 99 21.71 0.25 8.43
C ALA A 99 20.86 0.77 7.26
N ASP A 100 21.30 0.57 6.01
CA ASP A 100 20.55 0.98 4.82
C ASP A 100 19.21 0.25 4.72
N ARG A 101 19.19 -1.04 5.07
CA ARG A 101 17.96 -1.85 5.11
C ARG A 101 17.00 -1.36 6.18
N GLU A 102 17.48 -0.99 7.36
CA GLU A 102 16.64 -0.44 8.44
C GLU A 102 15.98 0.87 8.00
N VAL A 103 16.75 1.78 7.39
CA VAL A 103 16.21 3.04 6.84
C VAL A 103 15.15 2.78 5.76
N ALA A 104 15.39 1.81 4.88
CA ALA A 104 14.42 1.44 3.85
C ALA A 104 13.14 0.83 4.44
N LEU A 105 13.26 -0.03 5.47
CA LEU A 105 12.12 -0.60 6.18
C LEU A 105 11.31 0.48 6.90
N ASP A 106 11.97 1.43 7.55
CA ASP A 106 11.31 2.57 8.20
C ASP A 106 10.56 3.44 7.18
N ALA A 107 11.14 3.68 6.01
CA ALA A 107 10.45 4.40 4.93
C ALA A 107 9.23 3.62 4.41
N GLU A 108 9.34 2.30 4.21
CA GLU A 108 8.23 1.46 3.76
C GLU A 108 7.10 1.42 4.80
N THR A 109 7.44 1.27 6.10
CA THR A 109 6.44 1.25 7.17
C THR A 109 5.70 2.58 7.26
N GLN A 110 6.40 3.71 7.17
CA GLN A 110 5.76 5.03 7.10
C GLN A 110 4.83 5.13 5.88
N GLN A 111 5.27 4.68 4.70
CA GLN A 111 4.44 4.69 3.50
C GLN A 111 3.19 3.81 3.66
N ARG A 112 3.31 2.63 4.27
CA ARG A 112 2.17 1.76 4.60
C ARG A 112 1.18 2.46 5.53
N THR A 113 1.65 3.09 6.61
CA THR A 113 0.75 3.81 7.53
C THR A 113 -0.04 4.93 6.83
N ILE A 114 0.58 5.64 5.88
CA ILE A 114 -0.09 6.67 5.08
C ILE A 114 -1.16 6.04 4.17
N LEU A 115 -0.86 4.89 3.55
CA LEU A 115 -1.81 4.17 2.71
C LEU A 115 -2.98 3.64 3.54
N ASP A 116 -2.74 3.05 4.70
CA ASP A 116 -3.79 2.56 5.60
C ASP A 116 -4.73 3.69 6.04
N GLN A 117 -4.17 4.87 6.38
CA GLN A 117 -5.00 6.06 6.67
C GLN A 117 -5.83 6.52 5.47
N LYS A 118 -5.30 6.41 4.24
CA LYS A 118 -6.06 6.74 3.02
C LYS A 118 -7.19 5.73 2.80
N VAL A 119 -6.92 4.44 2.98
CA VAL A 119 -7.93 3.37 2.88
C VAL A 119 -9.04 3.60 3.90
N GLY A 120 -8.70 3.83 5.18
CA GLY A 120 -9.71 4.09 6.21
C GLY A 120 -10.59 5.32 5.92
N ARG A 121 -10.00 6.40 5.35
CA ARG A 121 -10.80 7.57 4.90
C ARG A 121 -11.72 7.23 3.73
N LEU A 122 -11.28 6.40 2.79
CA LEU A 122 -12.10 5.98 1.65
C LEU A 122 -13.25 5.07 2.11
N GLU A 123 -12.98 4.13 3.02
CA GLU A 123 -14.00 3.26 3.62
C GLU A 123 -15.06 4.07 4.36
N GLN A 124 -14.64 5.06 5.17
CA GLN A 124 -15.58 5.95 5.86
C GLN A 124 -16.46 6.73 4.87
N ARG A 125 -15.88 7.22 3.76
CA ARG A 125 -16.63 7.93 2.72
C ARG A 125 -17.59 7.01 1.98
N LEU A 126 -17.17 5.77 1.70
CA LEU A 126 -18.01 4.76 1.06
C LEU A 126 -19.20 4.39 1.96
N GLN A 127 -18.97 4.20 3.27
CA GLN A 127 -20.04 3.94 4.23
C GLN A 127 -21.02 5.13 4.33
N SER A 128 -20.50 6.36 4.35
CA SER A 128 -21.34 7.57 4.36
C SER A 128 -22.23 7.66 3.11
N MET A 129 -21.66 7.39 1.93
CA MET A 129 -22.39 7.35 0.66
C MET A 129 -23.45 6.24 0.65
N HIS A 130 -23.12 5.05 1.15
CA HIS A 130 -24.06 3.94 1.25
C HIS A 130 -25.24 4.28 2.17
N ASN A 131 -24.97 4.85 3.35
CA ASN A 131 -25.99 5.31 4.28
C ASN A 131 -26.88 6.40 3.66
N ALA A 132 -26.29 7.37 2.95
CA ALA A 132 -27.03 8.41 2.26
C ALA A 132 -27.93 7.84 1.13
N LYS A 133 -27.43 6.87 0.36
CA LYS A 133 -28.21 6.17 -0.68
C LYS A 133 -29.36 5.37 -0.06
N SER A 134 -29.11 4.65 1.03
CA SER A 134 -30.12 3.90 1.77
C SER A 134 -31.23 4.81 2.31
N LEU A 135 -30.87 5.94 2.93
CA LEU A 135 -31.84 6.94 3.40
C LEU A 135 -32.69 7.53 2.26
N LYS A 136 -32.06 7.84 1.11
CA LYS A 136 -32.80 8.29 -0.09
C LYS A 136 -33.74 7.20 -0.60
N CYS A 137 -33.27 5.96 -0.72
CA CYS A 137 -34.09 4.82 -1.15
C CYS A 137 -35.29 4.58 -0.21
N ARG A 138 -35.07 4.67 1.11
CA ARG A 138 -36.14 4.57 2.12
C ARG A 138 -37.24 5.62 1.92
N GLN A 139 -36.89 6.81 1.44
CA GLN A 139 -37.85 7.88 1.13
C GLN A 139 -38.48 7.73 -0.27
N CYS A 140 -37.85 7.01 -1.20
CA CYS A 140 -38.38 6.80 -2.55
C CYS A 140 -39.74 6.10 -2.54
N ARG A 141 -39.89 5.00 -1.79
CA ARG A 141 -41.17 4.25 -1.71
C ARG A 141 -42.33 5.10 -1.16
N PRO A 142 -42.23 5.76 0.02
CA PRO A 142 -43.32 6.59 0.51
C PRO A 142 -43.59 7.81 -0.38
N ASN A 143 -42.58 8.44 -0.98
CA ASN A 143 -42.79 9.55 -1.92
C ASN A 143 -43.49 9.08 -3.20
N ARG A 144 -43.13 7.90 -3.74
CA ARG A 144 -43.79 7.31 -4.91
C ARG A 144 -45.26 7.00 -4.63
N LEU A 145 -45.56 6.41 -3.47
CA LEU A 145 -46.94 6.15 -3.04
C LEU A 145 -47.73 7.45 -2.88
N ARG A 146 -47.11 8.49 -2.32
CA ARG A 146 -47.76 9.80 -2.18
C ARG A 146 -48.02 10.47 -3.52
N LEU A 147 -47.10 10.35 -4.48
CA LEU A 147 -47.29 10.83 -5.84
C LEU A 147 -48.49 10.13 -6.50
N GLN A 148 -48.54 8.80 -6.41
CA GLN A 148 -49.65 7.99 -6.94
C GLN A 148 -50.99 8.37 -6.31
N GLU A 149 -51.02 8.60 -4.99
CA GLU A 149 -52.21 9.06 -4.28
C GLU A 149 -52.68 10.44 -4.78
N LEU A 150 -51.74 11.37 -5.00
CA LEU A 150 -52.04 12.70 -5.53
C LEU A 150 -52.53 12.65 -6.99
N GLN A 151 -51.93 11.80 -7.82
CA GLN A 151 -52.36 11.59 -9.21
C GLN A 151 -53.76 11.00 -9.27
N SER A 152 -54.04 9.97 -8.46
CA SER A 152 -55.37 9.37 -8.33
C SER A 152 -56.41 10.40 -7.88
N ARG A 153 -56.07 11.20 -6.86
CA ARG A 153 -56.95 12.27 -6.36
C ARG A 153 -57.19 13.37 -7.40
N LEU A 154 -56.16 13.75 -8.18
CA LEU A 154 -56.31 14.72 -9.26
C LEU A 154 -57.26 14.19 -10.33
N SER A 155 -57.08 12.93 -10.76
CA SER A 155 -57.97 12.28 -11.72
C SER A 155 -59.42 12.24 -11.23
N GLN A 156 -59.63 11.90 -9.95
CA GLN A 156 -60.95 11.94 -9.33
C GLN A 156 -61.55 13.36 -9.37
N LEU A 157 -60.82 14.39 -8.93
CA LEU A 157 -61.30 15.77 -8.93
C LEU A 157 -61.61 16.29 -10.34
N LEU A 158 -60.83 15.89 -11.34
CA LEU A 158 -61.09 16.23 -12.75
C LEU A 158 -62.38 15.57 -13.24
N SER A 159 -62.62 14.30 -12.89
CA SER A 159 -63.87 13.60 -13.21
C SER A 159 -65.08 14.21 -12.50
N GLU A 160 -64.96 14.55 -11.21
CA GLU A 160 -66.00 15.22 -10.43
C GLU A 160 -66.34 16.59 -11.02
N ARG A 161 -65.32 17.40 -11.34
CA ARG A 161 -65.49 18.70 -11.99
C ARG A 161 -66.25 18.57 -13.32
N ARG A 162 -65.92 17.55 -14.12
CA ARG A 162 -66.65 17.25 -15.36
C ARG A 162 -68.11 16.89 -15.07
N GLY A 163 -68.38 16.04 -14.09
CA GLY A 163 -69.74 15.70 -13.68
C GLY A 163 -70.55 16.94 -13.32
N HIS A 164 -70.01 17.79 -12.45
CA HIS A 164 -70.67 19.04 -12.04
C HIS A 164 -70.92 19.98 -13.23
N LEU A 165 -70.02 20.05 -14.22
CA LEU A 165 -70.25 20.85 -15.42
C LEU A 165 -71.42 20.31 -16.26
N HIS A 166 -71.55 18.98 -16.41
CA HIS A 166 -72.69 18.38 -17.11
C HIS A 166 -74.01 18.73 -16.40
N GLU A 167 -74.06 18.53 -15.08
CA GLU A 167 -75.25 18.84 -14.26
C GLU A 167 -75.63 20.33 -14.36
N LEU A 168 -74.65 21.24 -14.27
CA LEU A 168 -74.89 22.68 -14.42
C LEU A 168 -75.45 23.04 -15.80
N PHE A 169 -74.95 22.40 -16.86
CA PHE A 169 -75.46 22.62 -18.21
C PHE A 169 -76.88 22.07 -18.37
N ASP A 170 -77.18 20.90 -17.82
CA ASP A 170 -78.52 20.28 -17.86
C ASP A 170 -79.53 21.14 -17.10
N MET A 171 -79.21 21.56 -15.87
CA MET A 171 -80.08 22.46 -15.08
C MET A 171 -80.36 23.78 -15.81
N LYS A 172 -79.35 24.34 -16.50
CA LYS A 172 -79.53 25.58 -17.26
C LYS A 172 -80.39 25.38 -18.52
N GLN A 173 -80.27 24.23 -19.16
CA GLN A 173 -81.13 23.84 -20.29
C GLN A 173 -82.59 23.68 -19.81
N GLU A 174 -82.81 22.91 -18.75
CA GLU A 174 -84.15 22.70 -18.17
C GLU A 174 -84.81 24.02 -17.76
N ALA A 175 -84.06 24.94 -17.13
CA ALA A 175 -84.58 26.25 -16.75
C ALA A 175 -84.99 27.10 -17.98
N LEU A 176 -84.22 27.05 -19.08
CA LEU A 176 -84.55 27.76 -20.32
C LEU A 176 -85.77 27.14 -21.01
N GLU A 177 -85.85 25.82 -21.06
CA GLU A 177 -87.00 25.09 -21.62
C GLU A 177 -88.27 25.36 -20.83
N ALA A 178 -88.20 25.35 -19.50
CA ALA A 178 -89.31 25.69 -18.62
C ALA A 178 -89.78 27.14 -18.84
N ALA A 179 -88.85 28.10 -18.97
CA ALA A 179 -89.19 29.49 -19.25
C ALA A 179 -89.83 29.66 -20.64
N ILE A 180 -89.37 28.95 -21.67
CA ILE A 180 -89.99 28.96 -23.01
C ILE A 180 -91.41 28.38 -22.93
N SER A 181 -91.56 27.23 -22.27
CA SER A 181 -92.86 26.57 -22.06
C SER A 181 -93.84 27.47 -21.33
N GLU A 182 -93.38 28.24 -20.33
CA GLU A 182 -94.20 29.25 -19.65
C GLU A 182 -94.68 30.34 -20.61
N ARG A 183 -93.80 30.86 -21.49
CA ARG A 183 -94.20 31.86 -22.50
C ARG A 183 -95.16 31.28 -23.53
N ASP A 184 -94.97 30.03 -23.94
CA ASP A 184 -95.87 29.33 -24.86
C ASP A 184 -97.26 29.12 -24.24
N ALA A 185 -97.34 28.76 -22.96
CA ALA A 185 -98.59 28.67 -22.22
C ALA A 185 -99.29 30.03 -22.10
N GLN A 186 -98.55 31.11 -21.81
CA GLN A 186 -99.09 32.47 -21.74
C GLN A 186 -99.63 32.95 -23.10
N LEU A 187 -98.91 32.66 -24.20
CA LEU A 187 -99.39 32.93 -25.56
C LEU A 187 -100.65 32.13 -25.88
N GLY A 188 -100.68 30.83 -25.59
CA GLY A 188 -101.85 29.99 -25.81
C GLY A 188 -103.10 30.48 -25.05
N LEU A 189 -102.93 30.96 -23.82
CA LEU A 189 -104.02 31.58 -23.05
C LEU A 189 -104.54 32.87 -23.70
N LEU A 190 -103.64 33.72 -24.23
CA LEU A 190 -104.04 34.94 -24.96
C LEU A 190 -104.74 34.62 -26.29
N GLU A 191 -104.31 33.56 -26.97
CA GLU A 191 -104.93 33.09 -28.22
C GLU A 191 -106.36 32.58 -27.99
N VAL A 192 -106.58 31.81 -26.92
CA VAL A 192 -107.90 31.30 -26.54
C VAL A 192 -108.84 32.41 -26.04
N SER A 193 -108.32 33.37 -25.26
CA SER A 193 -109.12 34.51 -24.76
C SER A 193 -109.46 35.54 -25.83
N GLY A 194 -108.75 35.51 -26.96
CA GLY A 194 -108.98 36.35 -28.13
C GLY A 194 -108.30 37.71 -28.02
N ILE A 195 -107.44 38.01 -28.99
CA ILE A 195 -106.71 39.29 -29.07
C ILE A 195 -107.62 40.35 -29.69
N LYS A 196 -108.51 40.92 -28.86
CA LYS A 196 -109.50 41.92 -29.30
C LYS A 196 -109.18 43.35 -28.86
N THR A 197 -108.20 43.53 -27.96
CA THR A 197 -107.80 44.85 -27.44
C THR A 197 -106.36 45.15 -27.81
N ALA A 198 -106.05 46.44 -28.02
CA ALA A 198 -104.68 46.88 -28.33
C ALA A 198 -103.67 46.44 -27.26
N ARG A 199 -104.07 46.47 -25.98
CA ARG A 199 -103.24 45.97 -24.86
C ARG A 199 -102.98 44.46 -24.92
N ALA A 200 -103.94 43.67 -25.40
CA ALA A 200 -103.75 42.23 -25.57
C ALA A 200 -102.82 41.94 -26.76
N ALA A 201 -102.88 42.75 -27.83
CA ALA A 201 -101.99 42.63 -28.98
C ALA A 201 -100.54 42.98 -28.59
N GLU A 202 -100.34 44.09 -27.89
CA GLU A 202 -99.03 44.51 -27.38
C GLU A 202 -98.40 43.44 -26.47
N ARG A 203 -99.16 42.90 -25.50
CA ARG A 203 -98.69 41.80 -24.63
C ARG A 203 -98.34 40.54 -25.41
N ALA A 204 -99.08 40.20 -26.46
CA ALA A 204 -98.76 39.04 -27.29
C ALA A 204 -97.46 39.25 -28.07
N ASP A 205 -97.21 40.47 -28.56
CA ASP A 205 -95.98 40.80 -29.27
C ASP A 205 -94.76 40.82 -28.33
N ASP A 206 -94.91 41.33 -27.10
CA ASP A 206 -93.88 41.26 -26.06
C ASP A 206 -93.54 39.80 -25.72
N LEU A 207 -94.55 38.94 -25.51
CA LEU A 207 -94.34 37.52 -25.22
C LEU A 207 -93.66 36.77 -26.37
N ARG A 208 -93.98 37.11 -27.62
CA ARG A 208 -93.30 36.56 -28.80
C ARG A 208 -91.84 37.00 -28.87
N ALA A 209 -91.56 38.26 -28.55
CA ALA A 209 -90.20 38.78 -28.50
C ALA A 209 -89.37 38.12 -27.40
N ASP A 210 -89.94 37.95 -26.20
CA ASP A 210 -89.30 37.29 -25.06
C ASP A 210 -89.05 35.80 -25.34
N ARG A 211 -90.04 35.08 -25.90
CA ARG A 211 -89.86 33.70 -26.36
C ARG A 211 -88.72 33.58 -27.37
N LYS A 212 -88.65 34.47 -28.36
CA LYS A 212 -87.58 34.47 -29.36
C LYS A 212 -86.20 34.72 -28.72
N ARG A 213 -86.12 35.61 -27.72
CA ARG A 213 -84.89 35.83 -26.95
C ARG A 213 -84.49 34.58 -26.17
N LEU A 214 -85.42 33.91 -25.49
CA LEU A 214 -85.16 32.67 -24.76
C LEU A 214 -84.69 31.54 -25.68
N MET A 215 -85.30 31.38 -26.86
CA MET A 215 -84.84 30.42 -27.87
C MET A 215 -83.42 30.73 -28.37
N GLN A 216 -83.09 32.00 -28.57
CA GLN A 216 -81.74 32.40 -28.95
C GLN A 216 -80.73 32.10 -27.82
N MET A 217 -81.09 32.38 -26.57
CA MET A 217 -80.28 32.03 -25.40
C MET A 217 -80.06 30.51 -25.30
N MET A 218 -81.11 29.73 -25.56
CA MET A 218 -81.05 28.27 -25.56
C MET A 218 -80.10 27.73 -26.64
N LYS A 219 -80.19 28.25 -27.87
CA LYS A 219 -79.26 27.90 -28.95
C LYS A 219 -77.81 28.21 -28.59
N GLN A 220 -77.54 29.43 -28.09
CA GLN A 220 -76.20 29.82 -27.65
C GLN A 220 -75.69 28.96 -26.49
N GLN A 221 -76.58 28.52 -25.60
CA GLN A 221 -76.22 27.68 -24.49
C GLN A 221 -75.84 26.26 -24.93
N ASN A 222 -76.56 25.70 -25.91
CA ASN A 222 -76.22 24.40 -26.50
C ASN A 222 -74.87 24.45 -27.22
N GLU A 223 -74.60 25.52 -27.98
CA GLU A 223 -73.30 25.73 -28.62
C GLU A 223 -72.16 25.82 -27.59
N LYS A 224 -72.39 26.54 -26.47
CA LYS A 224 -71.42 26.63 -25.37
C LYS A 224 -71.18 25.30 -24.68
N ARG A 225 -72.24 24.52 -24.41
CA ARG A 225 -72.13 23.19 -23.81
C ARG A 225 -71.21 22.30 -24.63
N VAL A 226 -71.48 22.15 -25.93
CA VAL A 226 -70.68 21.30 -26.82
C VAL A 226 -69.22 21.73 -26.83
N LYS A 227 -68.96 23.04 -26.96
CA LYS A 227 -67.59 23.56 -26.98
C LYS A 227 -66.82 23.26 -25.69
N LEU A 228 -67.42 23.55 -24.54
CA LEU A 228 -66.76 23.35 -23.25
C LEU A 228 -66.57 21.86 -22.92
N LEU A 229 -67.51 20.98 -23.29
CA LEU A 229 -67.34 19.55 -23.05
C LEU A 229 -66.17 18.96 -23.84
N LEU A 230 -65.99 19.38 -25.10
CA LEU A 230 -64.83 18.96 -25.92
C LEU A 230 -63.50 19.46 -25.32
N GLU A 231 -63.44 20.72 -24.89
CA GLU A 231 -62.23 21.29 -24.27
C GLU A 231 -61.78 20.53 -23.00
N TYR A 232 -62.71 19.97 -22.22
CA TYR A 232 -62.39 19.18 -21.01
C TYR A 232 -62.15 17.68 -21.27
N GLU A 233 -62.50 17.15 -22.43
CA GLU A 233 -62.17 15.77 -22.82
C GLU A 233 -60.69 15.65 -23.19
N ASP A 234 -60.12 16.66 -23.86
CA ASP A 234 -58.73 16.68 -24.30
C ASP A 234 -57.70 16.82 -23.16
N GLU A 235 -58.03 17.56 -22.09
CA GLU A 235 -57.15 17.75 -20.92
C GLU A 235 -56.88 16.43 -20.15
N ASN A 236 -57.77 15.45 -20.23
CA ASN A 236 -57.66 14.19 -19.48
C ASN A 236 -56.76 13.14 -20.15
N LEU A 237 -56.67 13.13 -21.49
CA LEU A 237 -55.79 12.20 -22.21
C LEU A 237 -54.31 12.49 -21.93
N ALA A 238 -53.96 13.78 -21.79
CA ALA A 238 -52.59 14.20 -21.53
C ALA A 238 -52.08 13.83 -20.12
N VAL A 239 -52.96 13.52 -19.16
CA VAL A 239 -52.59 13.19 -17.77
C VAL A 239 -52.41 11.68 -17.57
N ILE A 240 -53.01 10.85 -18.45
CA ILE A 240 -53.00 9.38 -18.31
C ILE A 240 -51.78 8.73 -19.00
N ASP A 241 -51.24 9.34 -20.06
CA ASP A 241 -50.12 8.78 -20.84
C ASP A 241 -48.73 8.94 -20.18
N GLY A 242 -48.66 9.45 -18.96
CA GLY A 242 -47.39 9.79 -18.28
C GLY A 242 -46.71 8.67 -17.49
N ASP A 243 -47.37 7.54 -17.21
CA ASP A 243 -46.90 6.58 -16.20
C ASP A 243 -47.01 5.10 -16.63
N ASP A 244 -46.36 4.73 -17.74
CA ASP A 244 -45.98 3.33 -17.97
C ASP A 244 -44.46 3.14 -17.83
N PHE A 245 -43.94 3.48 -16.64
CA PHE A 245 -42.64 2.98 -16.19
C PHE A 245 -42.87 1.75 -15.32
N HIS A 246 -43.19 0.63 -15.99
CA HIS A 246 -43.12 -0.71 -15.42
C HIS A 246 -41.66 -1.03 -15.09
N ALA A 247 -41.16 -0.48 -13.98
CA ALA A 247 -39.93 -0.92 -13.37
C ALA A 247 -40.17 -2.35 -12.87
N GLY A 248 -39.77 -3.32 -13.68
CA GLY A 248 -39.67 -4.72 -13.29
C GLY A 248 -38.93 -4.81 -11.97
N ASP A 249 -39.67 -5.17 -10.93
CA ASP A 249 -39.15 -5.55 -9.64
C ASP A 249 -38.57 -6.97 -9.78
N SER A 250 -37.41 -7.05 -10.44
CA SER A 250 -36.55 -8.23 -10.42
C SER A 250 -35.35 -7.92 -9.54
N THR A 251 -35.58 -7.80 -8.24
CA THR A 251 -34.54 -8.11 -7.25
C THR A 251 -34.74 -9.57 -6.86
N GLU A 252 -34.11 -10.44 -7.65
CA GLU A 252 -33.62 -11.72 -7.15
C GLU A 252 -32.63 -11.38 -6.03
N ASP A 253 -33.09 -11.46 -4.78
CA ASP A 253 -32.22 -11.57 -3.61
C ASP A 253 -31.55 -12.94 -3.69
N SER A 254 -30.47 -13.01 -4.48
CA SER A 254 -29.47 -14.05 -4.35
C SER A 254 -28.73 -13.82 -3.04
N ASP A 255 -29.20 -14.50 -1.99
CA ASP A 255 -28.41 -14.80 -0.81
C ASP A 255 -27.16 -15.58 -1.23
N ASP A 256 -26.06 -14.87 -1.53
CA ASP A 256 -24.73 -15.49 -1.54
C ASP A 256 -24.14 -15.42 -0.13
N PRO A 257 -23.91 -16.56 0.52
CA PRO A 257 -23.10 -16.61 1.73
C PRO A 257 -21.61 -16.56 1.34
N VAL A 258 -20.78 -16.23 2.32
CA VAL A 258 -19.32 -16.42 2.36
C VAL A 258 -18.46 -15.21 1.95
N CYS A 259 -17.97 -14.50 2.97
CA CYS A 259 -16.53 -14.36 3.11
C CYS A 259 -16.13 -14.70 4.55
N LYS A 260 -15.10 -15.56 4.63
CA LYS A 260 -14.38 -15.95 5.84
C LYS A 260 -13.67 -14.76 6.49
#